data_AF-A0A8H9HY27-F1
#
_entry.id   AF-A0A8H9HY27-F1
#
_cell.length_a   1.000
_cell.length_b   1.000
_cell.length_c   1.000
_cell.angle_alpha   90.00
_cell.angle_beta   90.00
_cell.angle_gamma   90.00
#
_symmetry.space_group_name_H-M   'P 1'
#
loop_
_entity.id
_entity.type
_entity.pdbx_description
1 polymer ?
#
loop_
_entity_poly.entity_id
_entity_poly.type
_entity_poly.pdbx_seq_one_letter_code
_entity_poly.pdbx_strand_id
1 'polypeptide(L)'
;MTLDLTWVESMGGPLIVVPVSALQYWGGCTEDGMIIGESDQPDDYDRACGVEGLAEVIGLRGRSDVSALVLGDEPATTCYLPEQGAFVRWLAADSDAELLAAAEAALNDPATPWEECGLWETDGPAVLMDSAEAGKNLGVPYPDGRGEPDQAPVHLPAGRWRVRAFQKTGDSPWISVVQLLLQVDGQSTTAP
;
A
#
# COMPACT_ATOMS: atom_id res chain seq x y z
N MET A 1 -22.42 13.73 -1.04
CA MET A 1 -21.59 13.25 -2.15
C MET A 1 -20.89 12.02 -1.62
N THR A 2 -21.29 10.83 -2.03
CA THR A 2 -20.44 9.64 -1.89
C THR A 2 -19.22 9.91 -2.75
N LEU A 3 -18.03 9.89 -2.16
CA LEU A 3 -16.80 9.82 -2.93
C LEU A 3 -16.87 8.49 -3.70
N ASP A 4 -16.76 8.52 -5.03
CA ASP A 4 -16.57 7.30 -5.81
C ASP A 4 -15.18 6.76 -5.45
N LEU A 5 -15.16 5.77 -4.56
CA LEU A 5 -13.92 5.11 -4.15
C LEU A 5 -13.44 4.19 -5.28
N THR A 6 -12.16 4.31 -5.61
CA THR A 6 -11.51 3.38 -6.55
C THR A 6 -10.87 2.26 -5.75
N TRP A 7 -11.41 1.05 -5.91
CA TRP A 7 -10.83 -0.17 -5.38
C TRP A 7 -9.81 -0.71 -6.38
N VAL A 8 -8.66 -1.15 -5.86
CA VAL A 8 -7.62 -1.86 -6.62
C VAL A 8 -7.64 -3.30 -6.15
N GLU A 9 -7.87 -4.23 -7.09
CA GLU A 9 -7.82 -5.66 -6.82
C GLU A 9 -6.38 -6.18 -6.88
N SER A 10 -6.08 -7.16 -6.02
CA SER A 10 -4.82 -7.89 -6.08
C SER A 10 -4.95 -9.11 -6.99
N MET A 11 -3.91 -9.37 -7.78
CA MET A 11 -3.75 -10.55 -8.62
C MET A 11 -3.18 -11.76 -7.87
N GLY A 12 -3.00 -11.66 -6.55
CA GLY A 12 -2.58 -12.77 -5.68
C GLY A 12 -1.46 -12.42 -4.70
N GLY A 13 -0.83 -11.26 -4.84
CA GLY A 13 0.22 -10.78 -3.94
C GLY A 13 -0.10 -9.43 -3.30
N PRO A 14 0.89 -8.78 -2.69
CA PRO A 14 0.68 -7.53 -1.97
C PRO A 14 0.31 -6.40 -2.93
N LEU A 15 -0.48 -5.45 -2.44
CA LEU A 15 -0.64 -4.15 -3.10
C LEU A 15 0.41 -3.17 -2.57
N ILE A 16 0.85 -2.26 -3.43
CA ILE A 16 1.90 -1.30 -3.11
C ILE A 16 1.46 0.11 -3.48
N VAL A 17 2.15 1.08 -2.88
CA VAL A 17 2.01 2.49 -3.18
C VAL A 17 3.36 3.05 -3.58
N VAL A 18 3.45 3.57 -4.81
CA VAL A 18 4.71 4.06 -5.40
C VAL A 18 4.57 5.53 -5.78
N PRO A 19 5.50 6.43 -5.39
CA PRO A 19 5.49 7.81 -5.86
C PRO A 19 5.49 7.88 -7.39
N VAL A 20 4.69 8.76 -7.99
CA VAL A 20 4.58 8.87 -9.46
C VAL A 20 5.95 9.12 -10.11
N SER A 21 6.79 9.94 -9.47
CA SER A 21 8.15 10.25 -9.90
C SER A 21 9.08 9.03 -9.98
N ALA A 22 8.79 8.01 -9.17
CA ALA A 22 9.60 6.81 -9.00
C ALA A 22 8.98 5.56 -9.63
N LEU A 23 7.75 5.65 -10.15
CA LEU A 23 6.96 4.54 -10.68
C LEU A 23 7.71 3.73 -11.75
N GLN A 24 8.48 4.39 -12.62
CA GLN A 24 9.28 3.74 -13.66
C GLN A 24 10.36 2.77 -13.14
N TYR A 25 10.72 2.87 -11.85
CA TYR A 25 11.74 2.03 -11.21
C TYR A 25 11.17 0.79 -10.54
N TRP A 26 9.85 0.69 -10.39
CA TRP A 26 9.21 -0.53 -9.90
C TRP A 26 9.13 -1.55 -11.04
N GLY A 27 9.92 -2.62 -10.93
CA GLY A 27 10.08 -3.65 -11.96
C GLY A 27 8.94 -4.66 -12.03
N GLY A 28 8.15 -4.80 -10.96
CA GLY A 28 7.13 -5.83 -10.85
C GLY A 28 7.71 -7.22 -10.64
N CYS A 29 6.91 -8.23 -11.03
CA CYS A 29 7.31 -9.62 -11.15
C CYS A 29 8.01 -9.85 -12.50
N THR A 30 9.14 -10.54 -12.49
CA THR A 30 10.01 -10.73 -13.66
C THR A 30 10.38 -12.20 -13.85
N GLU A 31 10.74 -12.59 -15.08
CA GLU A 31 11.20 -13.95 -15.37
C GLU A 31 12.51 -14.32 -14.66
N ASP A 32 13.31 -13.31 -14.28
CA ASP A 32 14.58 -13.48 -13.55
C ASP A 32 14.42 -13.44 -12.01
N GLY A 33 13.19 -13.24 -11.52
CA GLY A 33 12.86 -13.24 -10.09
C GLY A 33 13.11 -14.59 -9.43
N MET A 34 12.84 -14.70 -8.13
CA MET A 34 13.09 -15.93 -7.37
C MET A 34 12.19 -17.07 -7.86
N ILE A 35 12.74 -17.87 -8.76
CA ILE A 35 12.18 -19.16 -9.16
C ILE A 35 12.91 -20.23 -8.35
N ILE A 36 12.15 -21.10 -7.67
CA ILE A 36 12.69 -22.20 -6.86
C ILE A 36 13.69 -23.01 -7.70
N GLY A 37 14.99 -22.83 -7.43
CA GLY A 37 16.09 -23.58 -8.04
C GLY A 37 16.79 -22.94 -9.24
N GLU A 38 16.44 -21.71 -9.65
CA GLU A 38 17.04 -21.06 -10.83
C GLU A 38 17.66 -19.68 -10.54
N SER A 39 17.07 -18.90 -9.64
CA SER A 39 17.55 -17.55 -9.28
C SER A 39 17.54 -17.37 -7.76
N ASP A 40 18.63 -16.83 -7.21
CA ASP A 40 18.75 -16.40 -5.81
C ASP A 40 18.60 -14.87 -5.66
N GLN A 41 18.27 -14.17 -6.74
CA GLN A 41 18.04 -12.73 -6.70
C GLN A 41 16.53 -12.49 -6.74
N PRO A 42 15.91 -11.97 -5.64
CA PRO A 42 14.50 -11.55 -5.71
C PRO A 42 14.31 -10.56 -6.85
N ASP A 43 13.09 -10.33 -7.31
CA ASP A 43 12.72 -9.14 -8.08
C ASP A 43 12.07 -8.09 -7.15
N ASP A 44 11.22 -7.19 -7.63
CA ASP A 44 10.52 -6.24 -6.76
C ASP A 44 9.25 -6.83 -6.14
N TYR A 45 8.54 -7.69 -6.86
CA TYR A 45 7.41 -8.45 -6.35
C TYR A 45 7.82 -9.36 -5.20
N ASP A 46 8.89 -10.14 -5.35
CA ASP A 46 9.41 -11.02 -4.29
C ASP A 46 9.76 -10.25 -3.02
N ARG A 47 10.30 -9.03 -3.18
CA ARG A 47 10.65 -8.16 -2.04
C ARG A 47 9.40 -7.62 -1.34
N ALA A 48 8.34 -7.33 -2.09
CA ALA A 48 7.06 -6.95 -1.49
C ALA A 48 6.43 -8.13 -0.73
N CYS A 49 6.46 -9.33 -1.31
CA CYS A 49 5.97 -10.55 -0.67
C CYS A 49 6.76 -10.93 0.60
N GLY A 50 8.00 -10.48 0.74
CA GLY A 50 8.82 -10.70 1.92
C GLY A 50 8.45 -9.84 3.13
N VAL A 51 7.47 -8.93 3.01
CA VAL A 51 7.01 -8.07 4.12
C VAL A 51 6.08 -8.85 5.04
N GLU A 52 6.58 -9.28 6.19
CA GLU A 52 5.79 -10.06 7.17
C GLU A 52 4.82 -9.20 8.02
N GLY A 53 4.97 -7.86 7.96
CA GLY A 53 4.18 -6.92 8.75
C GLY A 53 2.90 -6.43 8.06
N LEU A 54 2.09 -5.65 8.78
CA LEU A 54 0.85 -5.08 8.22
C LEU A 54 1.08 -4.05 7.10
N ALA A 55 2.26 -3.42 7.12
CA ALA A 55 2.79 -2.58 6.07
C ALA A 55 4.30 -2.36 6.30
N GLU A 56 5.04 -2.04 5.24
CA GLU A 56 6.47 -1.70 5.33
C GLU A 56 6.90 -0.75 4.22
N VAL A 57 7.82 0.17 4.53
CA VAL A 57 8.47 1.03 3.55
C VAL A 57 9.74 0.36 3.04
N ILE A 58 9.79 0.04 1.75
CA ILE A 58 10.95 -0.59 1.11
C ILE A 58 11.58 0.33 0.06
N GLY A 59 12.90 0.35 -0.02
CA GLY A 59 13.62 1.11 -1.05
C GLY A 59 13.36 0.58 -2.47
N LEU A 60 13.53 1.39 -3.51
CA LEU A 60 13.49 0.88 -4.89
C LEU A 60 14.87 0.37 -5.34
N ARG A 61 14.91 -0.65 -6.19
CA ARG A 61 16.18 -1.23 -6.67
C ARG A 61 17.07 -0.16 -7.31
N GLY A 62 18.36 -0.20 -6.95
CA GLY A 62 19.36 0.72 -7.49
C GLY A 62 19.19 2.17 -7.03
N ARG A 63 18.30 2.44 -6.05
CA ARG A 63 18.00 3.77 -5.54
C ARG A 63 17.98 3.77 -4.02
N SER A 64 18.57 4.79 -3.42
CA SER A 64 18.63 4.95 -1.96
C SER A 64 17.75 6.09 -1.45
N ASP A 65 17.21 6.88 -2.37
CA ASP A 65 16.48 8.13 -2.16
C ASP A 65 14.97 8.00 -2.37
N VAL A 66 14.51 6.85 -2.88
CA VAL A 66 13.10 6.61 -3.17
C VAL A 66 12.66 5.25 -2.64
N SER A 67 11.41 5.20 -2.19
CA SER A 67 10.81 4.03 -1.56
C SER A 67 9.36 3.85 -1.95
N ALA A 68 8.92 2.59 -2.00
CA ALA A 68 7.51 2.21 -2.06
C ALA A 68 7.00 1.85 -0.67
N LEU A 69 5.69 1.96 -0.48
CA LEU A 69 4.99 1.44 0.69
C LEU A 69 4.27 0.14 0.30
N VAL A 70 4.62 -0.96 0.94
CA VAL A 70 3.92 -2.25 0.81
C VAL A 70 2.80 -2.29 1.83
N LEU A 71 1.59 -2.67 1.41
CA LEU A 71 0.41 -2.72 2.26
C LEU A 71 0.18 -4.15 2.76
N GLY A 72 1.18 -4.72 3.45
CA GLY A 72 1.21 -6.12 3.91
C GLY A 72 1.33 -7.14 2.78
N ASP A 73 1.78 -8.35 3.09
CA ASP A 73 2.05 -9.44 2.13
C ASP A 73 0.79 -10.06 1.52
N GLU A 74 -0.25 -10.27 2.33
CA GLU A 74 -1.45 -10.98 1.89
C GLU A 74 -2.24 -10.19 0.82
N PRO A 75 -2.80 -10.86 -0.20
CA PRO A 75 -3.65 -10.21 -1.19
C PRO A 75 -4.93 -9.67 -0.53
N ALA A 76 -5.19 -8.38 -0.75
CA ALA A 76 -6.42 -7.75 -0.27
C ALA A 76 -6.80 -6.56 -1.15
N THR A 77 -8.03 -6.57 -1.69
CA THR A 77 -8.58 -5.44 -2.43
C THR A 77 -8.55 -4.20 -1.55
N THR A 78 -8.03 -3.09 -2.08
CA THR A 78 -7.71 -1.90 -1.28
C THR A 78 -8.20 -0.64 -1.94
N CYS A 79 -8.72 0.30 -1.16
CA CYS A 79 -8.96 1.67 -1.61
C CYS A 79 -8.21 2.68 -0.73
N TYR A 80 -8.01 3.89 -1.26
CA TYR A 80 -7.46 5.02 -0.53
C TYR A 80 -8.56 6.00 -0.14
N LEU A 81 -8.53 6.44 1.12
CA LEU A 81 -9.41 7.44 1.72
C LEU A 81 -8.63 8.76 1.90
N PRO A 82 -8.77 9.73 0.98
CA PRO A 82 -7.91 10.92 0.96
C PRO A 82 -8.07 11.83 2.18
N GLU A 83 -9.29 11.93 2.74
CA GLU A 83 -9.57 12.79 3.89
C GLU A 83 -8.88 12.29 5.16
N GLN A 84 -8.74 10.97 5.31
CA GLN A 84 -8.12 10.32 6.46
C GLN A 84 -6.65 9.96 6.22
N GLY A 85 -6.16 10.10 4.98
CA GLY A 85 -4.83 9.66 4.57
C GLY A 85 -4.63 8.17 4.78
N ALA A 86 -5.65 7.35 4.55
CA ALA A 86 -5.66 5.94 4.95
C ALA A 86 -5.98 5.00 3.78
N PHE A 87 -5.32 3.85 3.76
CA PHE A 87 -5.65 2.72 2.90
C PHE A 87 -6.50 1.75 3.69
N VAL A 88 -7.62 1.31 3.11
CA VAL A 88 -8.50 0.30 3.71
C VAL A 88 -8.41 -0.96 2.87
N ARG A 89 -7.89 -2.02 3.49
CA ARG A 89 -7.73 -3.35 2.92
C ARG A 89 -8.91 -4.24 3.32
N TRP A 90 -9.57 -4.82 2.34
CA TRP A 90 -10.68 -5.72 2.53
C TRP A 90 -10.18 -7.14 2.82
N LEU A 91 -10.31 -7.60 4.07
CA LEU A 91 -9.97 -8.97 4.43
C LEU A 91 -11.23 -9.86 4.48
N ALA A 92 -12.32 -9.36 5.06
CA ALA A 92 -13.65 -10.00 5.00
C ALA A 92 -14.75 -9.00 5.42
N ALA A 93 -15.81 -8.88 4.64
CA ALA A 93 -17.01 -8.11 4.98
C ALA A 93 -18.13 -8.50 4.02
N ASP A 94 -19.38 -8.20 4.38
CA ASP A 94 -20.53 -8.43 3.51
C ASP A 94 -20.76 -7.27 2.52
N SER A 95 -20.15 -6.10 2.77
CA SER A 95 -20.27 -4.92 1.91
C SER A 95 -19.20 -3.85 2.17
N ASP A 96 -18.96 -2.99 1.17
CA ASP A 96 -18.10 -1.81 1.28
C ASP A 96 -18.51 -0.92 2.46
N ALA A 97 -19.81 -0.75 2.68
CA ALA A 97 -20.34 0.11 3.73
C ALA A 97 -19.99 -0.41 5.14
N GLU A 98 -20.08 -1.72 5.36
CA GLU A 98 -19.67 -2.36 6.61
C GLU A 98 -18.16 -2.22 6.84
N LEU A 99 -17.37 -2.47 5.80
CA LEU A 99 -15.92 -2.36 5.84
C LEU A 99 -15.47 -0.93 6.17
N LEU A 100 -16.03 0.07 5.47
CA LEU A 100 -15.70 1.49 5.66
C LEU A 100 -16.14 1.99 7.04
N ALA A 101 -17.30 1.57 7.54
CA ALA A 101 -17.73 1.92 8.89
C ALA A 101 -16.79 1.37 9.96
N ALA A 102 -16.28 0.15 9.78
CA ALA A 102 -15.29 -0.42 10.70
C ALA A 102 -13.93 0.29 10.61
N ALA A 103 -13.50 0.69 9.40
CA ALA A 103 -12.29 1.48 9.22
C ALA A 103 -12.40 2.86 9.87
N GLU A 104 -13.52 3.54 9.68
CA GLU A 104 -13.81 4.83 10.31
C GLU A 104 -13.84 4.72 11.84
N ALA A 105 -14.44 3.65 12.39
CA ALA A 105 -14.42 3.40 13.83
C ALA A 105 -12.99 3.25 14.36
N ALA A 106 -12.13 2.49 13.68
CA ALA A 106 -10.73 2.32 14.08
C ALA A 106 -9.92 3.63 13.99
N LEU A 107 -10.15 4.43 12.94
CA LEU A 107 -9.48 5.72 12.75
C LEU A 107 -9.88 6.77 13.80
N ASN A 108 -11.14 6.72 14.27
CA ASN A 108 -11.67 7.67 15.25
C ASN A 108 -11.48 7.23 16.71
N ASP A 109 -11.14 5.97 16.96
CA ASP A 109 -10.88 5.47 18.31
C ASP A 109 -9.42 5.75 18.73
N PRO A 110 -9.18 6.61 19.74
CA PRO A 110 -7.83 6.88 20.24
C PRO A 110 -7.17 5.68 20.93
N ALA A 111 -7.94 4.65 21.30
CA ALA A 111 -7.43 3.42 21.91
C ALA A 111 -7.01 2.36 20.88
N THR A 112 -7.22 2.60 19.58
CA THR A 112 -6.81 1.68 18.51
C THR A 112 -5.30 1.37 18.63
N PRO A 113 -4.91 0.09 18.76
CA PRO A 113 -3.53 -0.33 18.97
C PRO A 113 -2.76 -0.34 17.64
N TRP A 114 -2.37 0.84 17.18
CA TRP A 114 -1.60 1.00 15.94
C TRP A 114 -0.18 0.42 16.05
N GLU A 115 0.23 -0.34 15.03
CA GLU A 115 1.61 -0.73 14.78
C GLU A 115 2.34 0.35 13.97
N GLU A 116 3.60 0.65 14.29
CA GLU A 116 4.42 1.58 13.52
C GLU A 116 5.11 0.84 12.37
N CYS A 117 4.86 1.27 11.14
CA CYS A 117 5.30 0.58 9.91
C CYS A 117 6.42 1.35 9.17
N GLY A 118 7.06 2.28 9.86
CA GLY A 118 8.18 3.07 9.35
C GLY A 118 7.79 4.48 8.89
N LEU A 119 8.70 5.08 8.12
CA LEU A 119 8.63 6.45 7.68
C LEU A 119 8.79 6.52 6.17
N TRP A 120 7.80 7.08 5.50
CA TRP A 120 7.74 7.14 4.05
C TRP A 120 7.93 8.58 3.56
N GLU A 121 8.94 8.80 2.73
CA GLU A 121 9.19 10.08 2.07
C GLU A 121 8.67 10.02 0.64
N THR A 122 7.85 10.99 0.26
CA THR A 122 7.35 11.14 -1.11
C THR A 122 7.47 12.58 -1.57
N ASP A 123 7.73 12.78 -2.85
CA ASP A 123 7.79 14.09 -3.51
C ASP A 123 6.42 14.57 -4.03
N GLY A 124 5.35 13.85 -3.69
CA GLY A 124 3.98 14.26 -3.94
C GLY A 124 3.06 13.06 -4.20
N PRO A 125 2.25 13.11 -5.28
CA PRO A 125 1.28 12.07 -5.56
C PRO A 125 1.94 10.71 -5.82
N ALA A 126 1.21 9.66 -5.46
CA ALA A 126 1.60 8.29 -5.64
C ALA A 126 0.49 7.49 -6.35
N VAL A 127 0.77 6.23 -6.64
CA VAL A 127 -0.18 5.29 -7.26
C VAL A 127 -0.28 4.06 -6.38
N LEU A 128 -1.51 3.67 -6.05
CA LEU A 128 -1.83 2.34 -5.50
C LEU A 128 -1.96 1.38 -6.67
N MET A 129 -1.24 0.27 -6.64
CA MET A 129 -1.20 -0.72 -7.73
C MET A 129 -0.87 -2.12 -7.20
N ASP A 130 -1.10 -3.13 -8.03
CA ASP A 130 -0.59 -4.49 -7.79
C ASP A 130 0.94 -4.54 -7.88
N SER A 131 1.59 -5.24 -6.95
CA SER A 131 3.06 -5.33 -6.89
C SER A 131 3.67 -6.17 -8.01
N ALA A 132 2.92 -7.08 -8.61
CA ALA A 132 3.40 -7.88 -9.73
C ALA A 132 3.53 -7.04 -11.01
N GLU A 133 2.78 -5.94 -11.11
CA GLU A 133 2.79 -5.09 -12.29
C GLU A 133 4.01 -4.17 -12.29
N ALA A 134 4.70 -4.09 -13.43
CA ALA A 134 5.77 -3.11 -13.60
C ALA A 134 5.14 -1.71 -13.74
N GLY A 135 5.67 -0.71 -13.04
CA GLY A 135 5.07 0.64 -13.06
C GLY A 135 4.99 1.28 -14.46
N LYS A 136 5.92 0.92 -15.35
CA LYS A 136 5.91 1.33 -16.76
C LYS A 136 4.75 0.75 -17.60
N ASN A 137 4.06 -0.28 -17.11
CA ASN A 137 3.03 -1.02 -17.82
C ASN A 137 1.60 -0.69 -17.34
N LEU A 138 1.42 0.15 -16.31
CA LEU A 138 0.10 0.43 -15.74
C LEU A 138 -0.92 1.02 -16.74
N GLY A 139 -0.46 1.70 -17.80
CA GLY A 139 -1.33 2.20 -18.88
C GLY A 139 -1.32 1.35 -20.14
N VAL A 140 -0.92 0.07 -20.02
CA VAL A 140 -0.79 -0.86 -21.15
C VAL A 140 -1.76 -2.01 -20.93
N PRO A 141 -2.72 -2.25 -21.86
CA PRO A 141 -3.63 -3.37 -21.74
C PRO A 141 -2.91 -4.72 -21.75
N TYR A 142 -3.41 -5.67 -20.97
CA TYR A 142 -2.92 -7.03 -20.97
C TYR A 142 -3.11 -7.71 -22.33
N PRO A 143 -2.14 -8.54 -22.78
CA PRO A 143 -2.24 -9.23 -24.06
C PRO A 143 -3.43 -10.19 -24.18
N ASP A 144 -3.96 -10.68 -23.06
CA ASP A 144 -5.11 -11.60 -23.00
C ASP A 144 -6.48 -10.88 -23.11
N GLY A 145 -6.47 -9.55 -23.18
CA GLY A 145 -7.66 -8.74 -23.37
C GLY A 145 -8.49 -8.47 -22.11
N ARG A 146 -7.96 -8.77 -20.91
CA ARG A 146 -8.69 -8.53 -19.64
C ARG A 146 -8.75 -7.05 -19.21
N GLY A 147 -8.14 -6.13 -19.96
CA GLY A 147 -8.11 -4.69 -19.66
C GLY A 147 -6.71 -4.19 -19.35
N GLU A 148 -6.61 -3.01 -18.73
CA GLU A 148 -5.37 -2.47 -18.16
C GLU A 148 -5.22 -2.93 -16.71
N PRO A 149 -4.01 -2.88 -16.13
CA PRO A 149 -3.82 -3.07 -14.70
C PRO A 149 -4.68 -2.12 -13.84
N ASP A 150 -5.30 -2.67 -12.79
CA ASP A 150 -6.00 -1.88 -11.79
C ASP A 150 -5.03 -0.95 -11.07
N GLN A 151 -5.44 0.30 -10.89
CA GLN A 151 -4.66 1.32 -10.21
C GLN A 151 -5.57 2.43 -9.66
N ALA A 152 -5.13 3.08 -8.59
CA ALA A 152 -5.81 4.25 -8.04
C ALA A 152 -4.83 5.38 -7.71
N PRO A 153 -5.18 6.64 -8.00
CA PRO A 153 -4.35 7.78 -7.62
C PRO A 153 -4.38 7.98 -6.11
N VAL A 154 -3.20 8.21 -5.54
CA VAL A 154 -3.01 8.56 -4.13
C VAL A 154 -2.54 10.00 -4.07
N HIS A 155 -3.48 10.91 -3.84
CA HIS A 155 -3.20 12.34 -3.78
C HIS A 155 -2.61 12.71 -2.42
N LEU A 156 -1.30 12.98 -2.42
CA LEU A 156 -0.54 13.41 -1.25
C LEU A 156 0.34 14.62 -1.63
N PRO A 157 0.52 15.60 -0.73
CA PRO A 157 1.58 16.58 -0.88
C PRO A 157 2.95 15.92 -0.66
N ALA A 158 3.99 16.55 -1.17
CA ALA A 158 5.37 16.17 -0.83
C ALA A 158 5.57 16.27 0.68
N GLY A 159 6.27 15.29 1.25
CA GLY A 159 6.50 15.27 2.68
C GLY A 159 6.98 13.94 3.21
N ARG A 160 7.13 13.93 4.53
CA ARG A 160 7.59 12.78 5.32
C ARG A 160 6.41 12.29 6.14
N TRP A 161 6.04 11.03 5.96
CA TRP A 161 4.80 10.46 6.47
C TRP A 161 5.12 9.31 7.41
N ARG A 162 4.70 9.42 8.66
CA ARG A 162 4.71 8.27 9.56
C ARG A 162 3.63 7.31 9.09
N VAL A 163 4.02 6.06 8.88
CA VAL A 163 3.12 4.99 8.49
C VAL A 163 2.76 4.20 9.73
N ARG A 164 1.46 4.01 9.95
CA ARG A 164 0.97 3.11 10.99
C ARG A 164 -0.11 2.20 10.45
N ALA A 165 -0.22 0.99 10.99
CA ALA A 165 -1.22 0.05 10.56
C ALA A 165 -1.99 -0.56 11.73
N PHE A 166 -3.21 -0.99 11.44
CA PHE A 166 -4.06 -1.70 12.38
C PHE A 166 -4.85 -2.75 11.62
N GLN A 167 -4.94 -3.96 12.17
CA GLN A 167 -5.76 -5.02 11.63
C GLN A 167 -6.75 -5.50 12.68
N LYS A 168 -8.01 -5.65 12.27
CA LYS A 168 -9.06 -6.28 13.05
C LYS A 168 -9.46 -7.59 12.38
N THR A 169 -9.45 -8.67 13.14
CA THR A 169 -9.97 -10.00 12.77
C THR A 169 -10.88 -10.53 13.87
N GLY A 170 -11.56 -11.66 13.62
CA GLY A 170 -12.48 -12.29 14.57
C GLY A 170 -13.94 -12.17 14.13
N ASP A 171 -14.73 -11.31 14.77
CA ASP A 171 -16.10 -11.04 14.31
C ASP A 171 -16.05 -10.13 13.07
N SER A 172 -16.84 -10.46 12.04
CA SER A 172 -16.96 -9.65 10.81
C SER A 172 -17.35 -8.20 11.14
N PRO A 173 -16.80 -7.20 10.43
CA PRO A 173 -15.84 -7.31 9.32
C PRO A 173 -14.38 -7.43 9.78
N TRP A 174 -13.57 -8.08 8.95
CA TRP A 174 -12.12 -8.10 9.06
C TRP A 174 -11.54 -7.06 8.11
N ILE A 175 -10.73 -6.18 8.68
CA ILE A 175 -10.16 -5.04 7.96
C ILE A 175 -8.70 -4.90 8.32
N SER A 176 -7.91 -4.36 7.40
CA SER A 176 -6.63 -3.74 7.73
C SER A 176 -6.64 -2.30 7.26
N VAL A 177 -6.18 -1.39 8.11
CA VAL A 177 -6.09 0.04 7.84
C VAL A 177 -4.64 0.45 7.95
N VAL A 178 -4.11 1.07 6.90
CA VAL A 178 -2.77 1.67 6.90
C VAL A 178 -2.93 3.17 6.78
N GLN A 179 -2.50 3.93 7.79
CA GLN A 179 -2.67 5.38 7.82
C GLN A 179 -1.33 6.10 7.68
N LEU A 180 -1.36 7.14 6.85
CA LEU A 180 -0.29 8.10 6.65
C LEU A 180 -0.55 9.34 7.50
N LEU A 181 0.43 9.70 8.33
CA LEU A 181 0.38 10.89 9.15
C LEU A 181 1.54 11.80 8.79
N LEU A 182 1.23 12.99 8.26
CA LEU A 182 2.24 13.96 7.90
C LEU A 182 3.07 14.32 9.14
N GLN A 183 4.37 14.08 9.06
CA GLN A 183 5.30 14.52 10.07
C GLN A 183 5.54 16.00 9.87
N VAL A 184 4.99 16.81 10.77
CA VAL A 184 5.33 18.23 10.84
C VAL A 184 6.60 18.34 11.67
N ASP A 185 7.69 18.83 11.06
CA ASP A 185 8.93 19.09 11.79
C ASP A 185 8.66 20.03 12.97
N GLY A 186 8.73 19.51 14.20
CA GLY A 186 8.40 20.26 15.41
C GLY A 186 8.05 19.47 16.68
N GLN A 187 7.87 18.15 16.63
CA GLN A 187 7.74 17.33 17.85
C GLN A 187 8.94 16.41 18.05
N SER A 188 10.01 16.98 18.62
CA SER A 188 10.92 16.20 19.44
C SER A 188 10.17 15.77 20.70
N THR A 189 9.68 14.54 20.75
CA THR A 189 9.26 13.92 22.00
C THR A 189 10.50 13.63 22.85
N THR A 190 10.96 14.67 23.57
CA THR A 190 11.74 14.47 24.78
C THR A 190 10.75 14.33 25.92
N ALA A 191 10.60 13.11 26.42
CA ALA A 191 9.94 12.85 27.70
C ALA A 191 11.01 12.77 28.82
N PRO A 192 10.67 13.19 30.05
CA PRO A 192 11.61 13.47 31.15
C PRO A 192 12.21 12.22 31.81
#